data_AF-A0A2W4K621-F1
#
_entry.id   AF-A0A2W4K621-F1
#
_cell.length_a   1.000
_cell.length_b   1.000
_cell.length_c   1.000
_cell.angle_alpha   90.00
_cell.angle_beta   90.00
_cell.angle_gamma   90.00
#
_symmetry.space_group_name_H-M   'P 1'
#
loop_
_entity.id
_entity.type
_entity.pdbx_description
1 polymer ?
#
loop_
_entity_poly.entity_id
_entity_poly.type
_entity_poly.pdbx_seq_one_letter_code
_entity_poly.pdbx_strand_id
1 'polypeptide(L)'
;MKVIAFVGRSGTGKSHRAHLVARQFGAELIIDDGLLIHGNRVVAGISAKREATRVAAIRRALFQDPVHAGEVREKLKQLAPEKVLVLGTSEKMVSSICRALELPEPAEVVRIEDVSTPEEIEEAKKVRRVEGKHVIPVPALEIKKYFSGYLLDPLRIFYRRGKQEIVAEKSVVRPTYSYLGRYTIADTVISQIALYAARSLDGIGPGGRAIVESHGPGISVDLELTVEYGVPILPLMEKVQKEVKEKIEYMTALNVLKIDINVKRIFMKNERK
;
A
#
# COMPACT_ATOMS: atom_id res chain seq x y z
N MET A 1 -6.85 -20.88 -17.83
CA MET A 1 -6.37 -19.49 -17.68
C MET A 1 -6.50 -18.77 -19.02
N LYS A 2 -7.22 -17.64 -19.07
CA LYS A 2 -7.40 -16.78 -20.24
C LYS A 2 -6.52 -15.53 -20.09
N VAL A 3 -5.82 -15.15 -21.16
CA VAL A 3 -4.96 -13.96 -21.17
C VAL A 3 -5.66 -12.82 -21.88
N ILE A 4 -5.66 -11.64 -21.25
CA ILE A 4 -6.14 -10.38 -21.82
C ILE A 4 -4.93 -9.45 -21.97
N ALA A 5 -4.68 -8.94 -23.17
CA ALA A 5 -3.62 -7.97 -23.40
C ALA A 5 -4.14 -6.55 -23.17
N PHE A 6 -3.37 -5.72 -22.44
CA PHE A 6 -3.63 -4.28 -22.34
C PHE A 6 -2.47 -3.48 -22.95
N VAL A 7 -2.73 -2.88 -24.11
CA VAL A 7 -1.71 -2.34 -25.00
C VAL A 7 -1.82 -0.83 -25.14
N GLY A 8 -0.68 -0.18 -25.35
CA GLY A 8 -0.62 1.26 -25.67
C GLY A 8 0.79 1.80 -25.47
N ARG A 9 1.08 2.99 -26.01
CA ARG A 9 2.47 3.50 -26.01
C ARG A 9 3.00 3.79 -24.60
N SER A 10 4.31 3.80 -24.42
CA SER A 10 4.88 4.35 -23.18
C SER A 10 4.41 5.79 -23.02
N GLY A 11 4.02 6.21 -21.82
CA GLY A 11 3.43 7.53 -21.63
C GLY A 11 1.95 7.52 -21.24
N THR A 12 1.17 6.57 -21.74
CA THR A 12 -0.29 6.70 -21.87
C THR A 12 -1.12 6.35 -20.64
N GLY A 13 -0.51 6.14 -19.47
CA GLY A 13 -1.26 5.83 -18.25
C GLY A 13 -1.78 4.38 -18.14
N LYS A 14 -1.25 3.43 -18.90
CA LYS A 14 -1.68 2.02 -18.83
C LYS A 14 -1.60 1.39 -17.45
N SER A 15 -0.46 1.51 -16.76
CA SER A 15 -0.33 0.92 -15.43
C SER A 15 -1.30 1.57 -14.41
N HIS A 16 -1.73 2.81 -14.66
CA HIS A 16 -2.81 3.46 -13.90
C HIS A 16 -4.20 2.91 -14.22
N ARG A 17 -4.49 2.61 -15.48
CA ARG A 17 -5.78 2.02 -15.85
C ARG A 17 -5.82 0.50 -15.68
N ALA A 18 -4.67 -0.14 -15.39
CA ALA A 18 -4.50 -1.58 -15.34
C ALA A 18 -5.51 -2.28 -14.45
N HIS A 19 -5.70 -1.82 -13.21
CA HIS A 19 -6.62 -2.50 -12.29
C HIS A 19 -8.09 -2.19 -12.58
N LEU A 20 -8.39 -1.03 -13.19
CA LEU A 20 -9.74 -0.75 -13.69
C LEU A 20 -10.09 -1.74 -14.82
N VAL A 21 -9.18 -1.90 -15.78
CA VAL A 21 -9.32 -2.85 -16.89
C VAL A 21 -9.36 -4.29 -16.35
N ALA A 22 -8.48 -4.65 -15.41
CA ALA A 22 -8.49 -5.97 -14.80
C ALA A 22 -9.85 -6.28 -14.16
N ARG A 23 -10.43 -5.33 -13.43
CA ARG A 23 -11.77 -5.49 -12.84
C ARG A 23 -12.88 -5.61 -13.90
N GLN A 24 -12.85 -4.76 -14.92
CA GLN A 24 -13.85 -4.79 -16.01
C GLN A 24 -13.88 -6.14 -16.73
N PHE A 25 -12.70 -6.72 -16.96
CA PHE A 25 -12.57 -7.99 -17.69
C PHE A 25 -12.51 -9.22 -16.75
N GLY A 26 -12.57 -9.00 -15.43
CA GLY A 26 -12.51 -10.04 -14.41
C GLY A 26 -11.15 -10.74 -14.31
N ALA A 27 -10.06 -10.05 -14.65
CA ALA A 27 -8.70 -10.55 -14.46
C ALA A 27 -8.26 -10.40 -13.01
N GLU A 28 -7.89 -11.52 -12.39
CA GLU A 28 -7.45 -11.57 -10.99
C GLU A 28 -6.01 -11.10 -10.85
N LEU A 29 -5.19 -11.45 -11.83
CA LEU A 29 -3.76 -11.12 -11.86
C LEU A 29 -3.44 -10.12 -12.96
N ILE A 30 -2.44 -9.29 -12.69
CA ILE A 30 -1.88 -8.30 -13.61
C ILE A 30 -0.38 -8.55 -13.73
N ILE A 31 0.12 -8.58 -14.96
CA ILE A 31 1.54 -8.66 -15.28
C ILE A 31 1.97 -7.33 -15.90
N ASP A 32 2.90 -6.64 -15.26
CA ASP A 32 3.42 -5.35 -15.72
C ASP A 32 4.87 -5.12 -15.28
N ASP A 33 5.71 -4.56 -16.16
CA ASP A 33 7.10 -4.15 -15.86
C ASP A 33 7.94 -5.19 -15.08
N GLY A 34 7.79 -6.49 -15.35
CA GLY A 34 8.54 -7.56 -14.67
C GLY A 34 7.91 -8.05 -13.35
N LEU A 35 6.71 -7.58 -13.01
CA LEU A 35 5.98 -7.93 -11.79
C LEU A 35 4.75 -8.78 -12.10
N LEU A 36 4.40 -9.64 -11.14
CA LEU A 36 3.09 -10.27 -11.04
C LEU A 36 2.34 -9.67 -9.86
N ILE A 37 1.14 -9.17 -10.12
CA ILE A 37 0.33 -8.42 -9.16
C ILE A 37 -1.01 -9.14 -9.00
N HIS A 38 -1.41 -9.43 -7.76
CA HIS A 38 -2.73 -9.94 -7.45
C HIS A 38 -3.49 -8.89 -6.67
N GLY A 39 -4.58 -8.37 -7.26
CA GLY A 39 -5.39 -7.31 -6.67
C GLY A 39 -4.60 -6.03 -6.49
N ASN A 40 -3.80 -5.97 -5.43
CA ASN A 40 -3.20 -4.79 -4.83
C ASN A 40 -1.73 -4.98 -4.45
N ARG A 41 -1.24 -6.20 -4.58
CA ARG A 41 0.06 -6.63 -4.04
C ARG A 41 0.89 -7.26 -5.13
N VAL A 42 2.18 -6.95 -5.13
CA VAL A 42 3.17 -7.70 -5.90
C VAL A 42 3.32 -9.06 -5.22
N VAL A 43 2.99 -10.12 -5.95
CA VAL A 43 3.04 -11.51 -5.46
C VAL A 43 4.26 -12.27 -5.96
N ALA A 44 4.91 -11.79 -7.03
CA ALA A 44 6.20 -12.29 -7.51
C ALA A 44 6.88 -11.26 -8.44
N GLY A 45 8.20 -11.42 -8.60
CA GLY A 45 9.00 -10.71 -9.59
C GLY A 45 9.59 -9.39 -9.11
N ILE A 46 10.57 -8.91 -9.88
CA ILE A 46 11.32 -7.68 -9.63
C ILE A 46 10.98 -6.66 -10.73
N SER A 47 10.72 -5.42 -10.32
CA SER A 47 10.37 -4.37 -11.29
C SER A 47 11.55 -4.01 -12.17
N ALA A 48 11.30 -3.90 -13.48
CA ALA A 48 12.21 -3.35 -14.47
C ALA A 48 12.72 -1.94 -14.12
N LYS A 49 12.00 -1.19 -13.28
CA LYS A 49 12.38 0.15 -12.83
C LYS A 49 13.51 0.16 -11.80
N ARG A 50 13.88 -0.99 -11.24
CA ARG A 50 15.02 -1.15 -10.32
C ARG A 50 16.34 -1.43 -11.05
N GLU A 51 16.30 -1.66 -12.35
CA GLU A 51 17.47 -2.02 -13.14
C GLU A 51 18.37 -0.81 -13.41
N ALA A 52 19.68 -1.00 -13.31
CA ALA A 52 20.68 0.08 -13.46
C ALA A 52 20.81 0.57 -14.91
N THR A 53 20.42 -0.24 -15.90
CA THR A 53 20.54 0.11 -17.32
C THR A 53 19.21 -0.08 -18.05
N ARG A 54 19.02 0.73 -19.11
CA ARG A 54 17.84 0.64 -19.98
C ARG A 54 17.70 -0.73 -20.63
N VAL A 55 18.81 -1.35 -21.02
CA VAL A 55 18.81 -2.70 -21.61
C VAL A 55 18.35 -3.72 -20.57
N ALA A 56 18.89 -3.67 -19.35
CA ALA A 56 18.47 -4.57 -18.27
C ALA A 56 16.98 -4.39 -17.91
N ALA A 57 16.49 -3.15 -17.85
CA ALA A 57 15.07 -2.86 -17.64
C ALA A 57 14.16 -3.51 -18.70
N ILE A 58 14.52 -3.41 -19.98
CA ILE A 58 13.77 -4.05 -21.07
C ILE A 58 13.78 -5.57 -20.93
N ARG A 59 14.95 -6.17 -20.64
CA ARG A 59 15.06 -7.63 -20.46
C ARG A 59 14.23 -8.12 -19.28
N ARG A 60 14.21 -7.37 -18.18
CA ARG A 60 13.37 -7.66 -17.00
C ARG A 60 11.88 -7.56 -17.32
N ALA A 61 11.44 -6.49 -17.98
CA ALA A 61 10.02 -6.31 -18.34
C ALA A 61 9.50 -7.39 -19.29
N LEU A 62 10.39 -7.96 -20.12
CA LEU A 62 10.10 -9.07 -21.03
C LEU A 62 10.30 -10.46 -20.40
N PHE A 63 10.66 -10.53 -19.11
CA PHE A 63 10.95 -11.79 -18.40
C PHE A 63 11.99 -12.67 -19.13
N GLN A 64 13.04 -12.05 -19.70
CA GLN A 64 14.07 -12.79 -20.45
C GLN A 64 15.09 -13.50 -19.57
N ASP A 65 15.13 -13.18 -18.27
CA ASP A 65 15.95 -13.91 -17.31
C ASP A 65 15.20 -15.18 -16.87
N PRO A 66 15.74 -16.38 -17.15
CA PRO A 66 15.05 -17.64 -16.84
C PRO A 66 14.74 -17.84 -15.36
N VAL A 67 15.58 -17.29 -14.46
CA VAL A 67 15.40 -17.43 -13.00
C VAL A 67 14.21 -16.58 -12.55
N HIS A 68 14.19 -15.31 -12.96
CA HIS A 68 13.09 -14.38 -12.67
C HIS A 68 11.77 -14.82 -13.32
N ALA A 69 11.81 -15.30 -14.56
CA ALA A 69 10.64 -15.88 -15.22
C ALA A 69 10.16 -17.17 -14.53
N GLY A 70 11.08 -17.99 -14.00
CA GLY A 70 10.78 -19.18 -13.20
C GLY A 70 9.97 -18.84 -11.95
N GLU A 71 10.45 -17.89 -11.15
CA GLU A 71 9.76 -17.41 -9.93
C GLU A 71 8.31 -16.99 -10.23
N VAL A 72 8.12 -16.21 -11.30
CA VAL A 72 6.80 -15.69 -11.69
C VAL A 72 5.91 -16.82 -12.23
N ARG A 73 6.46 -17.76 -13.01
CA ARG A 73 5.74 -18.95 -13.48
C ARG A 73 5.28 -19.85 -12.34
N GLU A 74 6.14 -20.11 -11.37
CA GLU A 74 5.76 -20.88 -10.18
C GLU A 74 4.63 -20.21 -9.42
N LYS A 75 4.69 -18.88 -9.26
CA LYS A 75 3.62 -18.15 -8.60
C LYS A 75 2.31 -18.17 -9.37
N LEU A 76 2.35 -18.07 -10.70
CA LEU A 76 1.19 -18.21 -11.57
C LEU A 76 0.55 -19.60 -11.45
N LYS A 77 1.36 -20.67 -11.38
CA LYS A 77 0.89 -22.04 -11.17
C LYS A 77 0.24 -22.23 -9.80
N GLN A 78 0.83 -21.65 -8.75
CA GLN A 78 0.27 -21.71 -7.38
C GLN A 78 -1.08 -20.98 -7.27
N LEU A 79 -1.22 -19.82 -7.91
CA LEU A 79 -2.43 -19.00 -7.83
C LEU A 79 -3.52 -19.47 -8.80
N ALA A 80 -3.15 -20.14 -9.89
CA ALA A 80 -4.05 -20.75 -10.87
C ALA A 80 -5.26 -19.87 -11.26
N PRO A 81 -5.04 -18.61 -11.72
CA PRO A 81 -6.14 -17.68 -11.99
C PRO A 81 -6.98 -18.12 -13.19
N GLU A 82 -8.26 -17.75 -13.20
CA GLU A 82 -9.10 -17.94 -14.37
C GLU A 82 -8.69 -17.00 -15.50
N LYS A 83 -8.35 -15.75 -15.15
CA LYS A 83 -7.99 -14.68 -16.09
C LYS A 83 -6.79 -13.86 -15.61
N VAL A 84 -5.89 -13.52 -16.52
CA VAL A 84 -4.73 -12.66 -16.28
C VAL A 84 -4.66 -11.52 -17.30
N LEU A 85 -4.37 -10.31 -16.82
CA LEU A 85 -4.15 -9.13 -17.63
C LEU A 85 -2.64 -8.94 -17.84
N VAL A 86 -2.19 -8.83 -19.09
CA VAL A 86 -0.78 -8.61 -19.42
C VAL A 86 -0.61 -7.25 -20.08
N LEU A 87 0.19 -6.39 -19.47
CA LEU A 87 0.46 -5.06 -19.98
C LEU A 87 1.65 -5.07 -20.92
N GLY A 88 1.57 -4.26 -21.97
CA GLY A 88 2.69 -4.07 -22.88
C GLY A 88 2.60 -2.79 -23.69
N THR A 89 3.75 -2.37 -24.22
CA THR A 89 3.81 -1.21 -25.11
C THR A 89 3.32 -1.49 -26.53
N SER A 90 3.26 -2.78 -26.89
CA SER A 90 2.76 -3.30 -28.16
C SER A 90 2.24 -4.72 -27.96
N GLU A 91 1.41 -5.20 -28.88
CA GLU A 91 0.96 -6.61 -28.90
C GLU A 91 2.15 -7.58 -28.98
N LYS A 92 3.18 -7.24 -29.77
CA LYS A 92 4.42 -8.02 -29.85
C LYS A 92 5.09 -8.18 -28.48
N MET A 93 5.13 -7.10 -27.69
CA MET A 93 5.67 -7.13 -26.32
C MET A 93 4.85 -8.06 -25.44
N VAL A 94 3.52 -7.98 -25.50
CA VAL A 94 2.63 -8.83 -24.71
C VAL A 94 2.79 -10.31 -25.09
N SER A 95 2.81 -10.64 -26.38
CA SER A 95 3.06 -12.02 -26.84
C SER A 95 4.44 -12.53 -26.39
N SER A 96 5.48 -11.69 -26.40
CA SER A 96 6.80 -12.07 -25.86
C SER A 96 6.74 -12.40 -24.36
N ILE A 97 6.02 -11.60 -23.57
CA ILE A 97 5.82 -11.86 -22.14
C ILE A 97 5.06 -13.17 -21.94
N CYS A 98 3.99 -13.41 -22.71
CA CYS A 98 3.20 -14.63 -22.62
C CYS A 98 4.06 -15.87 -22.89
N ARG A 99 4.90 -15.84 -23.93
CA ARG A 99 5.83 -16.94 -24.22
C ARG A 99 6.86 -17.15 -23.12
N ALA A 100 7.46 -16.07 -22.60
CA ALA A 100 8.45 -16.16 -21.52
C ALA A 100 7.86 -16.77 -20.23
N LEU A 101 6.58 -16.52 -19.96
CA LEU A 101 5.87 -17.02 -18.80
C LEU A 101 5.02 -18.27 -19.06
N GLU A 102 5.15 -18.90 -20.24
CA GLU A 102 4.37 -20.10 -20.63
C GLU A 102 2.84 -19.91 -20.52
N LEU A 103 2.37 -18.69 -20.82
CA LEU A 103 0.95 -18.35 -20.84
C LEU A 103 0.39 -18.57 -22.26
N PRO A 104 -0.92 -18.85 -22.39
CA PRO A 104 -1.54 -18.89 -23.71
C PRO A 104 -1.44 -17.51 -24.38
N GLU A 105 -1.47 -17.48 -25.70
CA GLU A 105 -1.52 -16.20 -26.44
C GLU A 105 -2.78 -15.41 -26.03
N PRO A 106 -2.73 -14.06 -26.06
CA PRO A 106 -3.86 -13.23 -25.65
C PRO A 106 -5.14 -13.55 -26.44
N ALA A 107 -6.21 -13.88 -25.72
CA ALA A 107 -7.51 -14.15 -26.31
C ALA A 107 -8.27 -12.85 -26.64
N GLU A 108 -7.94 -11.75 -25.95
CA GLU A 108 -8.52 -10.44 -26.14
C GLU A 108 -7.43 -9.37 -26.05
N VAL A 109 -7.54 -8.30 -26.84
CA VAL A 109 -6.63 -7.17 -26.82
C VAL A 109 -7.44 -5.91 -26.57
N VAL A 110 -7.12 -5.22 -25.47
CA VAL A 110 -7.68 -3.93 -25.09
C VAL A 110 -6.61 -2.87 -25.34
N ARG A 111 -6.93 -1.81 -26.07
CA ARG A 111 -6.01 -0.69 -26.26
C ARG A 111 -6.37 0.44 -25.30
N ILE A 112 -5.39 1.24 -24.92
CA ILE A 112 -5.61 2.40 -24.03
C ILE A 112 -6.61 3.41 -24.62
N GLU A 113 -6.65 3.49 -25.96
CA GLU A 113 -7.57 4.31 -26.74
C GLU A 113 -9.03 3.84 -26.62
N ASP A 114 -9.27 2.57 -26.30
CA ASP A 114 -10.62 2.00 -26.15
C ASP A 114 -11.24 2.29 -24.77
N VAL A 115 -10.43 2.82 -23.84
CA VAL A 115 -10.79 3.06 -22.42
C VAL A 115 -10.49 4.48 -21.95
N SER A 116 -10.03 5.37 -22.84
CA SER A 116 -9.67 6.76 -22.52
C SER A 116 -10.03 7.69 -23.66
N THR A 117 -10.60 8.87 -23.38
CA THR A 117 -10.87 9.87 -24.43
C THR A 117 -9.57 10.55 -24.90
N PRO A 118 -9.52 11.12 -26.13
CA PRO A 118 -8.34 11.82 -26.64
C PRO A 118 -7.87 12.95 -25.73
N GLU A 119 -8.81 13.71 -25.16
CA GLU A 119 -8.58 14.80 -24.21
C GLU A 119 -7.94 14.29 -22.91
N GLU A 120 -8.44 13.18 -22.35
CA GLU A 120 -7.85 12.54 -21.16
C GLU A 120 -6.44 11.98 -21.42
N ILE A 121 -6.18 11.47 -22.63
CA ILE A 121 -4.85 10.97 -23.02
C ILE A 121 -3.87 12.13 -23.16
N GLU A 122 -4.30 13.25 -23.73
CA GLU A 122 -3.49 14.44 -23.92
C GLU A 122 -3.19 15.14 -22.60
N GLU A 123 -4.16 15.21 -21.70
CA GLU A 123 -3.98 15.67 -20.33
C GLU A 123 -3.05 14.74 -19.53
N ALA A 124 -3.20 13.42 -19.64
CA ALA A 124 -2.27 12.47 -19.04
C ALA A 124 -0.83 12.59 -19.59
N LYS A 125 -0.66 12.83 -20.89
CA LYS A 125 0.65 13.10 -21.53
C LYS A 125 1.24 14.44 -21.06
N LYS A 126 0.40 15.47 -20.91
CA LYS A 126 0.79 16.82 -20.45
C LYS A 126 1.19 16.80 -18.97
N VAL A 127 0.40 16.14 -18.11
CA VAL A 127 0.72 15.89 -16.69
C VAL A 127 2.00 15.06 -16.55
N ARG A 128 2.23 14.06 -17.40
CA ARG A 128 3.49 13.29 -17.40
C ARG A 128 4.70 14.11 -17.84
N ARG A 129 4.52 15.01 -18.81
CA ARG A 129 5.57 15.87 -19.38
C ARG A 129 5.91 17.07 -18.48
N VAL A 130 4.95 17.59 -17.74
CA VAL A 130 5.09 18.78 -16.87
C VAL A 130 5.35 18.39 -15.41
N GLU A 131 4.73 17.32 -14.90
CA GLU A 131 4.73 16.98 -13.46
C GLU A 131 5.27 15.58 -13.11
N GLY A 132 5.50 14.69 -14.08
CA GLY A 132 6.12 13.38 -13.85
C GLY A 132 5.28 12.34 -13.07
N LYS A 133 3.98 12.55 -12.86
CA LYS A 133 3.11 11.72 -11.99
C LYS A 133 2.54 10.46 -12.67
N HIS A 134 2.27 9.44 -11.85
CA HIS A 134 1.65 8.15 -12.21
C HIS A 134 0.66 7.73 -11.10
N VAL A 135 -0.43 7.05 -11.45
CA VAL A 135 -1.50 6.69 -10.48
C VAL A 135 -1.66 5.16 -10.40
N ILE A 136 -2.06 4.61 -9.24
CA ILE A 136 -2.22 3.16 -8.98
C ILE A 136 -3.65 2.92 -8.45
N PRO A 137 -4.33 1.80 -8.78
CA PRO A 137 -5.78 1.75 -8.77
C PRO A 137 -6.24 0.64 -7.83
N VAL A 138 -6.27 0.92 -6.52
CA VAL A 138 -6.65 -0.12 -5.57
C VAL A 138 -7.24 0.40 -4.25
N PRO A 139 -8.17 -0.35 -3.61
CA PRO A 139 -8.96 0.15 -2.49
C PRO A 139 -8.20 0.26 -1.17
N ALA A 140 -8.55 1.28 -0.39
CA ALA A 140 -7.90 1.69 0.85
C ALA A 140 -7.91 0.68 2.00
N LEU A 141 -8.82 -0.30 2.01
CA LEU A 141 -9.04 -1.17 3.18
C LEU A 141 -7.95 -2.25 3.36
N GLU A 142 -7.29 -2.69 2.27
CA GLU A 142 -6.25 -3.74 2.30
C GLU A 142 -4.83 -3.24 2.58
N ILE A 143 -4.69 -1.91 2.69
CA ILE A 143 -3.44 -1.16 2.64
C ILE A 143 -2.85 -0.98 4.06
N LYS A 144 -3.64 -1.16 5.13
CA LYS A 144 -3.22 -0.98 6.53
C LYS A 144 -1.99 -1.81 6.96
N LYS A 145 -1.74 -2.98 6.35
CA LYS A 145 -0.60 -3.86 6.71
C LYS A 145 0.71 -3.56 5.96
N TYR A 146 0.64 -2.77 4.88
CA TYR A 146 1.79 -2.48 4.01
C TYR A 146 2.13 -0.98 3.96
N PHE A 147 1.27 -0.13 4.51
CA PHE A 147 1.39 1.32 4.49
C PHE A 147 1.20 1.85 5.90
N SER A 148 2.09 1.36 6.75
CA SER A 148 2.39 2.02 8.00
C SER A 148 2.76 3.49 7.68
N GLY A 149 1.92 4.48 7.98
CA GLY A 149 2.26 5.91 7.86
C GLY A 149 1.27 6.84 7.11
N TYR A 150 0.08 6.38 6.72
CA TYR A 150 -0.80 7.09 5.77
C TYR A 150 -2.23 7.33 6.28
N LEU A 151 -2.61 8.59 6.59
CA LEU A 151 -3.98 8.96 6.99
C LEU A 151 -5.01 8.53 5.92
N LEU A 152 -5.91 7.62 6.30
CA LEU A 152 -7.00 7.11 5.48
C LEU A 152 -8.34 7.55 6.10
N ASP A 153 -8.99 8.55 5.52
CA ASP A 153 -10.34 8.95 5.92
C ASP A 153 -11.37 8.34 4.93
N PRO A 154 -12.33 7.52 5.38
CA PRO A 154 -13.34 6.93 4.51
C PRO A 154 -14.41 7.96 4.10
N LEU A 155 -14.59 8.19 2.80
CA LEU A 155 -15.73 8.92 2.24
C LEU A 155 -16.88 7.92 2.00
N ARG A 156 -17.99 8.11 2.72
CA ARG A 156 -19.25 7.39 2.49
C ARG A 156 -20.06 8.13 1.44
N ILE A 157 -20.26 7.53 0.26
CA ILE A 157 -21.13 8.08 -0.79
C ILE A 157 -22.35 7.17 -0.92
N PHE A 158 -23.53 7.74 -0.69
CA PHE A 158 -24.81 7.06 -0.80
C PHE A 158 -25.29 7.11 -2.25
N TYR A 159 -25.58 5.95 -2.85
CA TYR A 159 -26.26 5.87 -4.15
C TYR A 159 -27.60 5.13 -4.00
N ARG A 160 -28.63 5.66 -4.66
CA ARG A 160 -29.98 5.08 -4.68
C ARG A 160 -30.28 4.54 -6.07
N ARG A 161 -30.53 3.23 -6.19
CA ARG A 161 -31.01 2.60 -7.43
C ARG A 161 -32.34 1.91 -7.13
N GLY A 162 -33.45 2.55 -7.47
CA GLY A 162 -34.79 2.08 -7.11
C GLY A 162 -35.09 2.22 -5.60
N LYS A 163 -35.72 1.21 -4.97
CA LYS A 163 -36.08 1.19 -3.54
C LYS A 163 -34.95 0.74 -2.59
N GLN A 164 -33.80 0.30 -3.10
CA GLN A 164 -32.67 -0.13 -2.26
C GLN A 164 -31.59 0.97 -2.19
N GLU A 165 -31.26 1.35 -0.96
CA GLU A 165 -30.05 2.11 -0.64
C GLU A 165 -28.86 1.17 -0.60
N ILE A 166 -27.83 1.45 -1.40
CA ILE A 166 -26.57 0.72 -1.38
C ILE A 166 -25.52 1.67 -0.80
N VAL A 167 -24.99 1.31 0.37
CA VAL A 167 -23.90 2.03 1.02
C VAL A 167 -22.60 1.53 0.43
N ALA A 168 -21.89 2.37 -0.33
CA ALA A 168 -20.55 2.09 -0.81
C ALA A 168 -19.54 2.94 -0.01
N GLU A 169 -18.75 2.29 0.84
CA GLU A 169 -17.57 2.91 1.47
C GLU A 169 -16.44 3.01 0.45
N LYS A 170 -15.93 4.22 0.20
CA LYS A 170 -14.71 4.46 -0.58
C LYS A 170 -13.77 5.33 0.27
N SER A 171 -12.59 4.85 0.64
CA SER A 171 -11.57 5.73 1.21
C SER A 171 -10.66 6.28 0.10
N VAL A 172 -10.40 7.58 0.18
CA VAL A 172 -9.45 8.27 -0.70
C VAL A 172 -8.06 8.03 -0.15
N VAL A 173 -7.18 7.41 -0.95
CA VAL A 173 -5.75 7.27 -0.62
C VAL A 173 -4.98 8.30 -1.42
N ARG A 174 -4.13 9.08 -0.74
CA ARG A 174 -3.08 9.86 -1.41
C ARG A 174 -1.80 9.02 -1.47
N PRO A 175 -1.28 8.69 -2.67
CA PRO A 175 0.06 8.14 -2.81
C PRO A 175 1.13 9.20 -2.52
N THR A 176 2.27 8.75 -1.97
CA THR A 176 3.42 9.54 -1.50
C THR A 176 4.17 10.37 -2.55
N TYR A 177 3.70 10.43 -3.80
CA TYR A 177 4.36 11.18 -4.87
C TYR A 177 3.57 12.42 -5.34
N SER A 178 2.43 12.71 -4.72
CA SER A 178 1.89 14.07 -4.75
C SER A 178 2.63 14.88 -3.68
N TYR A 179 3.37 15.91 -4.13
CA TYR A 179 4.27 16.83 -3.44
C TYR A 179 5.74 16.40 -3.44
N LEU A 180 6.58 17.13 -4.17
CA LEU A 180 7.66 17.91 -3.55
C LEU A 180 8.44 17.25 -2.37
N GLY A 181 8.80 15.96 -2.43
CA GLY A 181 9.70 15.32 -1.44
C GLY A 181 9.13 14.08 -0.73
N ARG A 182 9.96 13.45 0.12
CA ARG A 182 9.62 12.25 0.92
C ARG A 182 8.73 12.62 2.11
N TYR A 183 7.49 12.12 2.18
CA TYR A 183 6.69 12.16 3.42
C TYR A 183 7.27 11.16 4.42
N THR A 184 7.87 11.67 5.49
CA THR A 184 8.51 10.86 6.55
C THR A 184 8.01 11.39 7.89
N ILE A 185 7.47 10.52 8.74
CA ILE A 185 7.17 10.86 10.13
C ILE A 185 8.43 10.53 10.92
N ALA A 186 9.02 11.53 11.56
CA ALA A 186 10.20 11.31 12.39
C ALA A 186 9.83 10.44 13.61
N ASP A 187 10.72 9.55 14.01
CA ASP A 187 10.53 8.69 15.19
C ASP A 187 10.21 9.51 16.44
N THR A 188 10.77 10.72 16.55
CA THR A 188 10.48 11.68 17.61
C THR A 188 9.01 12.06 17.71
N VAL A 189 8.30 12.17 16.58
CA VAL A 189 6.87 12.47 16.54
C VAL A 189 6.08 11.28 17.09
N ILE A 190 6.46 10.06 16.73
CA ILE A 190 5.82 8.84 17.21
C ILE A 190 6.05 8.69 18.72
N SER A 191 7.27 8.90 19.19
CA SER A 191 7.60 8.92 20.63
C SER A 191 6.77 9.93 21.40
N GLN A 192 6.55 11.13 20.84
CA GLN A 192 5.72 12.17 21.46
C GLN A 192 4.25 11.77 21.52
N ILE A 193 3.69 11.20 20.45
CA ILE A 193 2.31 10.69 20.44
C ILE A 193 2.16 9.60 21.51
N ALA A 194 3.10 8.67 21.58
CA ALA A 194 3.06 7.57 22.53
C ALA A 194 3.08 8.05 23.99
N LEU A 195 4.00 8.97 24.32
CA LEU A 195 4.07 9.55 25.67
C LEU A 195 2.84 10.39 26.00
N TYR A 196 2.33 11.16 25.05
CA TYR A 196 1.13 11.97 25.27
C TYR A 196 -0.11 11.09 25.51
N ALA A 197 -0.31 10.06 24.69
CA ALA A 197 -1.39 9.10 24.84
C ALA A 197 -1.31 8.37 26.19
N ALA A 198 -0.13 7.89 26.58
CA ALA A 198 0.06 7.26 27.89
C ALA A 198 -0.27 8.22 29.05
N ARG A 199 0.21 9.47 28.99
CA ARG A 199 -0.01 10.47 30.04
C ARG A 199 -1.43 11.02 30.12
N SER A 200 -2.27 10.75 29.11
CA SER A 200 -3.68 11.11 29.14
C SER A 200 -4.51 10.21 30.06
N LEU A 201 -3.95 9.06 30.47
CA LEU A 201 -4.60 8.12 31.37
C LEU A 201 -4.29 8.45 32.84
N ASP A 202 -5.33 8.43 33.67
CA ASP A 202 -5.18 8.57 35.11
C ASP A 202 -4.28 7.46 35.68
N GLY A 203 -3.39 7.84 36.59
CA GLY A 203 -2.39 6.95 37.18
C GLY A 203 -1.04 6.93 36.47
N ILE A 204 -0.88 7.65 35.34
CA ILE A 204 0.42 7.88 34.70
C ILE A 204 0.99 9.24 35.11
N GLY A 205 2.19 9.22 35.68
CA GLY A 205 2.89 10.40 36.20
C GLY A 205 3.63 11.19 35.12
N PRO A 206 4.22 12.35 35.51
CA PRO A 206 5.03 13.14 34.60
C PRO A 206 6.34 12.42 34.24
N GLY A 207 6.89 12.80 33.07
CA GLY A 207 8.12 12.23 32.54
C GLY A 207 7.88 11.01 31.66
N GLY A 208 8.85 10.10 31.67
CA GLY A 208 8.87 8.90 30.83
C GLY A 208 9.70 9.06 29.55
N ARG A 209 9.94 7.94 28.89
CA ARG A 209 10.69 7.84 27.64
C ARG A 209 9.97 6.92 26.67
N ALA A 210 9.99 7.25 25.39
CA ALA A 210 9.51 6.37 24.33
C ALA A 210 10.61 6.18 23.29
N ILE A 211 10.96 4.93 23.02
CA ILE A 211 11.88 4.54 21.95
C ILE A 211 11.04 3.85 20.88
N VAL A 212 11.28 4.21 19.63
CA VAL A 212 10.53 3.67 18.50
C VAL A 212 11.54 2.97 17.59
N GLU A 213 11.25 1.71 17.28
CA GLU A 213 12.00 0.93 16.32
C GLU A 213 11.14 0.68 15.10
N SER A 214 11.64 1.11 13.94
CA SER A 214 10.99 0.88 12.66
C SER A 214 11.41 -0.47 12.08
N HIS A 215 10.43 -1.33 11.83
CA HIS A 215 10.60 -2.60 11.14
C HIS A 215 9.87 -2.56 9.79
N GLY A 216 10.27 -3.41 8.83
CA GLY A 216 9.71 -3.41 7.47
C GLY A 216 8.17 -3.31 7.41
N PRO A 217 7.40 -4.13 8.15
CA PRO A 217 5.94 -4.09 8.11
C PRO A 217 5.26 -3.21 9.18
N GLY A 218 6.00 -2.47 10.01
CA GLY A 218 5.41 -1.70 11.12
C GLY A 218 6.44 -1.25 12.17
N ILE A 219 5.96 -0.69 13.28
CA ILE A 219 6.83 -0.19 14.35
C ILE A 219 6.68 -0.99 15.64
N SER A 220 7.74 -1.01 16.44
CA SER A 220 7.71 -1.41 17.86
C SER A 220 7.96 -0.17 18.73
N VAL A 221 7.30 -0.11 19.88
CA VAL A 221 7.42 1.03 20.81
C VAL A 221 7.77 0.52 22.20
N ASP A 222 8.90 0.98 22.74
CA ASP A 222 9.30 0.74 24.13
C ASP A 222 9.00 1.99 24.96
N LEU A 223 8.14 1.83 25.96
CA LEU A 223 7.73 2.89 26.88
C LEU A 223 8.36 2.69 28.25
N GLU A 224 8.99 3.74 28.75
CA GLU A 224 9.37 3.85 30.16
C GLU A 224 8.43 4.84 30.84
N LEU A 225 7.67 4.38 31.83
CA LEU A 225 6.64 5.19 32.48
C LEU A 225 6.85 5.29 33.99
N THR A 226 6.27 6.35 34.56
CA THR A 226 6.14 6.56 36.00
C THR A 226 4.68 6.35 36.37
N VAL A 227 4.38 5.54 37.37
CA VAL A 227 3.01 5.14 37.73
C VAL A 227 2.63 5.62 39.13
N GLU A 228 1.37 5.96 39.34
CA GLU A 228 0.84 6.40 40.63
C GLU A 228 0.79 5.24 41.64
N TYR A 229 1.24 5.50 42.87
CA TYR A 229 1.15 4.54 43.97
C TYR A 229 -0.31 4.21 44.29
N GLY A 230 -0.60 2.93 44.53
CA GLY A 230 -1.95 2.45 44.85
C GLY A 230 -2.82 2.11 43.64
N VAL A 231 -2.36 2.35 42.42
CA VAL A 231 -3.06 1.95 41.19
C VAL A 231 -2.63 0.53 40.77
N PRO A 232 -3.57 -0.38 40.43
CA PRO A 232 -3.23 -1.69 39.87
C PRO A 232 -2.44 -1.56 38.56
N ILE A 233 -1.16 -1.97 38.59
CA ILE A 233 -0.24 -1.75 37.47
C ILE A 233 -0.66 -2.54 36.23
N LEU A 234 -0.95 -3.85 36.34
CA LEU A 234 -1.24 -4.67 35.17
C LEU A 234 -2.45 -4.17 34.36
N PRO A 235 -3.64 -3.91 34.96
CA PRO A 235 -4.78 -3.37 34.23
C PRO A 235 -4.52 -1.98 33.64
N LEU A 236 -3.72 -1.15 34.33
CA LEU A 236 -3.33 0.15 33.81
C LEU A 236 -2.41 0.01 32.59
N MET A 237 -1.44 -0.89 32.61
CA MET A 237 -0.53 -1.12 31.47
C MET A 237 -1.27 -1.66 30.24
N GLU A 238 -2.25 -2.56 30.43
CA GLU A 238 -3.10 -3.03 29.32
C GLU A 238 -3.88 -1.89 28.67
N LYS A 239 -4.45 -0.98 29.49
CA LYS A 239 -5.11 0.23 29.00
C LYS A 239 -4.15 1.15 28.25
N VAL A 240 -2.94 1.36 28.79
CA VAL A 240 -1.90 2.17 28.14
C VAL A 240 -1.51 1.57 26.80
N GLN A 241 -1.25 0.25 26.72
CA GLN A 241 -0.91 -0.42 25.46
C GLN A 241 -2.00 -0.21 24.42
N LYS A 242 -3.27 -0.38 24.80
CA LYS A 242 -4.40 -0.19 23.88
C LYS A 242 -4.52 1.27 23.42
N GLU A 243 -4.50 2.23 24.34
CA GLU A 243 -4.64 3.65 24.03
C GLU A 243 -3.49 4.16 23.15
N VAL A 244 -2.25 3.81 23.49
CA VAL A 244 -1.07 4.20 22.71
C VAL A 244 -1.12 3.60 21.31
N LYS A 245 -1.49 2.32 21.19
CA LYS A 245 -1.66 1.65 19.90
C LYS A 245 -2.70 2.37 19.05
N GLU A 246 -3.90 2.56 19.59
CA GLU A 246 -5.01 3.19 18.87
C GLU A 246 -4.67 4.61 18.42
N LYS A 247 -4.02 5.43 19.26
CA LYS A 247 -3.63 6.80 18.90
C LYS A 247 -2.55 6.84 17.83
N ILE A 248 -1.52 6.01 17.93
CA ILE A 248 -0.47 5.95 16.91
C ILE A 248 -1.08 5.48 15.58
N GLU A 249 -1.82 4.37 15.57
CA GLU A 249 -2.44 3.84 14.35
C GLU A 249 -3.46 4.83 13.75
N TYR A 250 -4.20 5.57 14.57
CA TYR A 250 -5.17 6.55 14.06
C TYR A 250 -4.49 7.79 13.47
N MET A 251 -3.52 8.38 14.17
CA MET A 251 -2.90 9.65 13.79
C MET A 251 -1.87 9.50 12.68
N THR A 252 -1.16 8.38 12.69
CA THR A 252 -0.04 8.14 11.77
C THR A 252 -0.37 7.06 10.75
N ALA A 253 -1.39 6.22 11.00
CA ALA A 253 -1.66 5.01 10.22
C ALA A 253 -0.44 4.09 10.08
N LEU A 254 0.53 4.21 10.99
CA LEU A 254 1.59 3.22 11.16
C LEU A 254 0.97 1.91 11.68
N ASN A 255 1.52 0.75 11.28
CA ASN A 255 1.10 -0.54 11.83
C ASN A 255 1.91 -0.80 13.10
N VAL A 256 1.27 -0.90 14.27
CA VAL A 256 1.98 -1.11 15.54
C VAL A 256 2.06 -2.60 15.83
N LEU A 257 3.27 -3.15 15.72
CA LEU A 257 3.56 -4.58 15.91
C LEU A 257 3.55 -4.94 17.40
N LYS A 258 4.20 -4.11 18.21
CA LYS A 258 4.41 -4.36 19.64
C LYS A 258 4.52 -3.06 20.41
N ILE A 259 4.00 -3.06 21.64
CA ILE A 259 4.25 -2.02 22.63
C ILE A 259 4.74 -2.71 23.90
N ASP A 260 5.97 -2.46 24.29
CA ASP A 260 6.53 -2.90 25.57
C ASP A 260 6.48 -1.75 26.56
N ILE A 261 6.14 -2.05 27.81
CA ILE A 261 6.07 -1.03 28.86
C ILE A 261 6.93 -1.46 30.05
N ASN A 262 7.82 -0.57 30.46
CA ASN A 262 8.68 -0.68 31.62
C ASN A 262 8.31 0.41 32.64
N VAL A 263 7.81 0.00 33.80
CA VAL A 263 7.51 0.93 34.90
C VAL A 263 8.80 1.20 35.67
N LYS A 264 9.41 2.37 35.46
CA LYS A 264 10.70 2.72 36.06
C LYS A 264 10.58 3.33 37.44
N ARG A 265 9.48 4.04 37.70
CA ARG A 265 9.27 4.83 38.92
C ARG A 265 7.83 4.76 39.35
N ILE A 266 7.63 4.92 40.66
CA ILE A 266 6.32 5.10 41.26
C ILE A 266 6.30 6.48 41.92
N PHE A 267 5.21 7.22 41.77
CA PHE A 267 5.03 8.52 42.42
C PHE A 267 3.79 8.49 43.32
N MET A 268 3.82 9.25 44.40
CA MET A 268 2.61 9.53 45.18
C MET A 268 2.04 10.86 44.71
N LYS A 269 0.74 10.87 44.41
CA LYS A 269 0.02 12.11 44.11
C LYS A 269 -0.13 12.84 45.43
N ASN A 270 0.66 13.89 45.64
CA ASN A 270 0.47 14.74 46.80
C ASN A 270 -0.94 15.32 46.73
N GLU A 271 -1.75 15.04 47.74
CA GLU A 271 -3.03 15.74 47.93
C GLU A 271 -2.73 17.24 47.91
N ARG A 272 -3.31 17.94 46.94
CA ARG A 272 -3.32 19.41 47.01
C ARG A 272 -4.10 19.76 48.27
N LYS A 273 -3.42 20.35 49.26
CA LYS A 273 -4.06 21.15 50.29
C LYS A 273 -4.88 22.26 49.66
#